data_AF-A0A1E4RX14-F1
#
_entry.id   AF-A0A1E4RX14-F1
#
_cell.length_a   1.000
_cell.length_b   1.000
_cell.length_c   1.000
_cell.angle_alpha   90.00
_cell.angle_beta   90.00
_cell.angle_gamma   90.00
#
_symmetry.space_group_name_H-M   'P 1'
#
loop_
_entity.id
_entity.type
_entity.pdbx_description
1 polymer ?
#
loop_
_entity_poly.entity_id
_entity_poly.type
_entity_poly.pdbx_seq_one_letter_code
_entity_poly.pdbx_strand_id
1 'polypeptide(L)'
;MWSSTALGNKRLNKAYQTRYSNERIFLFFSVNASGRFCGIAEMVSPLMDASLVKDEAPWTDKKRWRGGFKVQWLYVKDIYNNSLRHLKVPLNDFKPVTSSRDTQELPFEVGQEMLEIFKRTRSHTSFLHNLGDGF
;
A
#
# COMPACT_ATOMS: atom_id res chain seq x y z
N MET A 1 -8.82 -4.10 -5.88
CA MET A 1 -9.45 -2.89 -5.31
C MET A 1 -8.84 -2.59 -3.95
N TRP A 2 -8.73 -1.32 -3.57
CA TRP A 2 -8.33 -0.90 -2.23
C TRP A 2 -9.17 0.28 -1.73
N SER A 3 -9.30 0.40 -0.42
CA SER A 3 -9.81 1.59 0.27
C SER A 3 -8.99 1.84 1.53
N SER A 4 -8.74 3.10 1.82
CA SER A 4 -8.15 3.61 3.06
C SER A 4 -9.22 4.40 3.85
N THR A 5 -8.82 5.02 4.96
CA THR A 5 -9.71 5.84 5.79
C THR A 5 -10.23 7.04 5.01
N ALA A 6 -11.28 7.74 5.48
CA ALA A 6 -11.79 8.92 4.77
C ALA A 6 -10.70 9.96 4.49
N LEU A 7 -9.80 10.19 5.44
CA LEU A 7 -8.66 11.10 5.27
C LEU A 7 -7.63 10.52 4.30
N GLY A 8 -7.31 9.23 4.41
CA GLY A 8 -6.37 8.55 3.52
C GLY A 8 -6.84 8.52 2.07
N ASN A 9 -8.10 8.18 1.83
CA ASN A 9 -8.75 8.25 0.52
C ASN A 9 -8.69 9.67 -0.06
N LYS A 10 -8.97 10.70 0.74
CA LYS A 10 -8.86 12.10 0.29
C LYS A 10 -7.43 12.46 -0.13
N ARG A 11 -6.42 12.02 0.64
CA ARG A 11 -5.00 12.25 0.34
C ARG A 11 -4.57 11.55 -0.95
N LEU A 12 -4.84 10.25 -1.05
CA LEU A 12 -4.47 9.45 -2.22
C LEU A 12 -5.18 9.93 -3.49
N ASN A 13 -6.46 10.28 -3.38
CA ASN A 13 -7.20 10.83 -4.51
C ASN A 13 -6.64 12.18 -4.96
N LYS A 14 -6.30 13.07 -4.01
CA LYS A 14 -5.66 14.35 -4.35
C LYS A 14 -4.35 14.10 -5.11
N ALA A 15 -3.47 13.25 -4.57
CA ALA A 15 -2.20 12.91 -5.22
C ALA A 15 -2.43 12.34 -6.63
N TYR A 16 -3.40 11.44 -6.80
CA TYR A 16 -3.72 10.83 -8.10
C TYR A 16 -4.26 11.84 -9.11
N GLN A 17 -5.01 12.84 -8.67
CA GLN A 17 -5.59 13.86 -9.56
C GLN A 17 -4.61 14.97 -9.92
N THR A 18 -3.66 15.30 -9.02
CA THR A 18 -2.70 16.39 -9.24
C THR A 18 -1.39 15.94 -9.89
N ARG A 19 -1.15 14.63 -10.00
CA ARG A 19 0.05 14.08 -10.65
C ARG A 19 0.10 14.39 -12.14
N TYR A 20 1.30 14.45 -12.70
CA TYR A 20 1.47 14.45 -14.15
C TYR A 20 1.13 13.07 -14.73
N SER A 21 0.74 13.02 -16.00
CA SER A 21 0.29 11.78 -16.66
C SER A 21 1.34 10.66 -16.66
N ASN A 22 2.63 11.02 -16.63
CA ASN A 22 3.78 10.13 -16.56
C ASN A 22 4.20 9.72 -15.14
N GLU A 23 3.63 10.33 -14.09
CA GLU A 23 3.91 9.98 -12.70
C GLU A 23 3.02 8.83 -12.23
N ARG A 24 3.54 7.98 -11.33
CA ARG A 24 2.84 6.82 -10.81
C ARG A 24 2.79 6.86 -9.30
N ILE A 25 1.75 6.27 -8.72
CA ILE A 25 1.59 6.19 -7.26
C ILE A 25 1.76 4.73 -6.84
N PHE A 26 2.83 4.46 -6.11
CA PHE A 26 3.09 3.16 -5.51
C PHE A 26 2.64 3.14 -4.05
N LEU A 27 2.03 2.04 -3.66
CA LEU A 27 1.52 1.77 -2.32
C LEU A 27 2.28 0.57 -1.75
N PHE A 28 2.91 0.76 -0.60
CA PHE A 28 3.61 -0.28 0.15
C PHE A 28 2.69 -0.82 1.25
N PHE A 29 2.29 -2.08 1.14
CA PHE A 29 1.30 -2.69 2.02
C PHE A 29 1.97 -3.33 3.22
N SER A 30 1.41 -3.06 4.41
CA SER A 30 1.80 -3.69 5.67
C SER A 30 0.55 -3.92 6.51
N VAL A 31 0.49 -5.08 7.18
CA VAL A 31 -0.59 -5.39 8.13
C VAL A 31 -0.14 -4.95 9.52
N ASN A 32 -1.00 -4.23 10.23
CA ASN A 32 -0.72 -3.76 11.59
C ASN A 32 -0.24 -4.91 12.49
N ALA A 33 0.84 -4.66 13.24
CA ALA A 33 1.49 -5.62 14.14
C ALA A 33 2.05 -6.91 13.46
N SER A 34 2.10 -7.00 12.13
CA SER A 34 2.68 -8.17 11.43
C SER A 34 4.21 -8.21 11.44
N GLY A 35 4.87 -7.07 11.71
CA GLY A 35 6.33 -6.96 11.64
C GLY A 35 6.92 -7.04 10.23
N ARG A 36 6.09 -6.92 9.18
CA ARG A 36 6.50 -7.04 7.78
C ARG A 36 5.69 -6.12 6.85
N PHE A 37 6.23 -5.88 5.66
CA PHE A 37 5.48 -5.45 4.49
C PHE A 37 5.14 -6.66 3.63
N CYS A 38 3.95 -6.72 3.06
CA CYS A 38 3.42 -7.89 2.34
C CYS A 38 3.30 -7.70 0.82
N GLY A 39 3.52 -6.49 0.32
CA GLY A 39 3.49 -6.24 -1.12
C GLY A 39 3.57 -4.79 -1.53
N ILE A 40 3.63 -4.61 -2.85
CA ILE A 40 3.62 -3.31 -3.53
C ILE A 40 2.53 -3.35 -4.60
N ALA A 41 1.72 -2.31 -4.67
CA ALA A 41 0.77 -2.12 -5.76
C ALA A 41 0.84 -0.69 -6.30
N GLU A 42 0.50 -0.51 -7.58
CA GLU A 42 0.30 0.79 -8.21
C GLU A 42 -1.19 1.17 -8.10
N MET A 43 -1.49 2.41 -7.75
CA MET A 43 -2.84 2.96 -7.86
C MET A 43 -3.11 3.32 -9.33
N VAL A 44 -4.13 2.70 -9.94
CA VAL A 44 -4.40 2.78 -11.38
C VAL A 44 -5.76 3.41 -11.72
N SER A 45 -6.46 3.97 -10.74
CA SER A 45 -7.69 4.74 -10.95
C SER A 45 -7.82 5.85 -9.91
N PRO A 46 -8.63 6.89 -10.18
CA PRO A 46 -9.06 7.80 -9.13
C PRO A 46 -9.95 7.09 -8.09
N LEU A 47 -10.25 7.77 -6.99
CA LEU A 47 -11.24 7.31 -6.01
C LEU A 47 -12.63 7.30 -6.65
N MET A 48 -13.28 6.15 -6.59
CA MET A 48 -14.65 5.93 -7.05
C MET A 48 -15.60 6.03 -5.87
N ASP A 49 -16.84 6.46 -6.16
CA ASP A 49 -17.89 6.56 -5.15
C ASP A 49 -18.24 5.19 -4.55
N ALA A 50 -18.69 5.18 -3.29
CA ALA A 50 -19.09 3.97 -2.58
C ALA A 50 -20.15 3.17 -3.35
N SER A 51 -21.08 3.84 -4.04
CA SER A 51 -22.12 3.19 -4.85
C SER A 51 -21.57 2.34 -5.99
N LEU A 52 -20.45 2.74 -6.60
CA LEU A 52 -19.81 2.04 -7.73
C LEU A 52 -18.90 0.89 -7.28
N VAL A 53 -18.49 0.89 -6.01
CA VAL A 53 -17.59 -0.11 -5.43
C VAL A 53 -18.35 -1.24 -4.72
N LYS A 54 -19.67 -1.07 -4.51
CA LYS A 54 -20.54 -2.03 -3.80
C LYS A 54 -20.50 -3.44 -4.36
N ASP A 55 -20.41 -3.59 -5.67
CA ASP A 55 -20.44 -4.91 -6.33
C ASP A 55 -19.03 -5.52 -6.45
N GLU A 56 -17.97 -4.70 -6.45
CA GLU A 56 -16.58 -5.15 -6.63
C GLU A 56 -15.83 -5.42 -5.30
N ALA A 57 -16.34 -4.98 -4.15
CA ALA A 57 -15.67 -5.12 -2.85
C ALA A 57 -16.62 -5.54 -1.69
N PRO A 58 -17.25 -6.73 -1.77
CA PRO A 58 -18.27 -7.19 -0.80
C PRO A 58 -17.74 -7.39 0.63
N TRP A 59 -16.41 -7.51 0.81
CA TRP A 59 -15.72 -7.75 2.08
C TRP A 59 -15.49 -6.49 2.93
N THR A 60 -15.86 -5.31 2.44
CA THR A 60 -15.59 -4.04 3.14
C THR A 60 -16.70 -3.75 4.16
N ASP A 61 -16.29 -3.39 5.38
CA ASP A 61 -17.22 -2.89 6.41
C ASP A 61 -17.96 -1.66 5.86
N LYS A 62 -19.24 -1.88 5.50
CA LYS A 62 -20.10 -0.94 4.78
C LYS A 62 -20.24 0.42 5.47
N LYS A 63 -19.93 0.52 6.76
CA LYS A 63 -19.99 1.77 7.53
C LYS A 63 -18.66 2.52 7.57
N ARG A 64 -17.53 1.81 7.43
CA ARG A 64 -16.19 2.35 7.67
C ARG A 64 -15.53 2.92 6.41
N TRP A 65 -15.89 2.44 5.23
CA TRP A 65 -15.21 2.76 3.98
C TRP A 65 -16.16 3.44 2.98
N ARG A 66 -15.86 4.69 2.61
CA ARG A 66 -16.64 5.50 1.65
C ARG A 66 -15.88 5.55 0.32
N GLY A 67 -16.11 4.57 -0.55
CA GLY A 67 -15.48 4.49 -1.88
C GLY A 67 -14.23 3.63 -1.91
N GLY A 68 -13.58 3.58 -3.06
CA GLY A 68 -12.37 2.78 -3.29
C GLY A 68 -11.75 3.06 -4.66
N PHE A 69 -10.55 2.53 -4.88
CA PHE A 69 -9.82 2.71 -6.13
C PHE A 69 -9.17 1.40 -6.58
N LYS A 70 -8.91 1.31 -7.89
CA LYS A 70 -8.25 0.15 -8.50
C LYS A 70 -6.76 0.22 -8.21
N VAL A 71 -6.20 -0.95 -7.91
CA VAL A 71 -4.77 -1.15 -7.71
C VAL A 71 -4.31 -2.32 -8.55
N GLN A 72 -3.09 -2.25 -9.07
CA GLN A 72 -2.42 -3.34 -9.75
C GLN A 72 -1.24 -3.80 -8.90
N TRP A 73 -1.22 -5.07 -8.48
CA TRP A 73 -0.13 -5.61 -7.67
C TRP A 73 1.13 -5.82 -8.52
N LEU A 74 2.28 -5.32 -8.02
CA LEU A 74 3.60 -5.54 -8.62
C LEU A 74 4.35 -6.65 -7.89
N TYR A 75 4.30 -6.62 -6.56
CA TYR A 75 4.93 -7.62 -5.71
C TYR A 75 3.94 -8.09 -4.65
N VAL A 76 3.87 -9.41 -4.48
CA VAL A 76 3.12 -10.06 -3.41
C VAL A 76 4.06 -11.01 -2.69
N LYS A 77 4.75 -10.49 -1.67
CA LYS A 77 5.71 -11.25 -0.86
C LYS A 77 6.05 -10.52 0.42
N ASP A 78 6.49 -11.28 1.41
CA ASP A 78 6.84 -10.75 2.70
C ASP A 78 8.27 -10.21 2.74
N ILE A 79 8.42 -8.99 3.26
CA ILE A 79 9.68 -8.34 3.60
C ILE A 79 9.63 -7.93 5.06
N TYR A 80 10.50 -8.51 5.89
CA TYR A 80 10.53 -8.22 7.33
C TYR A 80 11.05 -6.81 7.63
N ASN A 81 10.52 -6.22 8.70
CA ASN A 81 10.87 -4.86 9.13
C ASN A 81 12.38 -4.67 9.38
N ASN A 82 13.09 -5.70 9.80
CA ASN A 82 14.54 -5.64 10.02
C ASN A 82 15.31 -5.24 8.75
N SER A 83 14.82 -5.64 7.57
CA SER A 83 15.41 -5.27 6.28
C SER A 83 15.12 -3.82 5.88
N LEU A 84 14.15 -3.15 6.51
CA LEU A 84 13.66 -1.82 6.12
C LEU A 84 13.90 -0.74 7.18
N ARG A 85 14.14 -1.11 8.45
CA ARG A 85 14.22 -0.18 9.60
C ARG A 85 15.29 0.92 9.49
N HIS A 86 16.27 0.72 8.62
CA HIS A 86 17.35 1.67 8.36
C HIS A 86 16.87 2.85 7.48
N LEU A 87 15.82 2.64 6.69
CA LEU A 87 15.18 3.70 5.90
C LEU A 87 14.39 4.62 6.82
N LYS A 88 14.75 5.91 6.83
CA LYS A 88 14.14 6.93 7.66
C LYS A 88 13.24 7.83 6.83
N VAL A 89 12.16 8.31 7.43
CA VAL A 89 11.22 9.23 6.78
C VAL A 89 11.39 10.63 7.42
N PRO A 90 12.06 11.59 6.75
CA PRO A 90 12.29 12.93 7.28
C PRO A 90 10.99 13.65 7.68
N LEU A 91 9.93 13.45 6.89
CA LEU A 91 8.60 14.02 7.13
C LEU A 91 7.82 13.36 8.30
N ASN A 92 8.44 12.40 9.00
CA ASN A 92 7.86 11.70 10.15
C ASN A 92 8.89 11.58 11.28
N ASP A 93 9.49 12.71 11.66
CA ASP A 93 10.50 12.81 12.73
C ASP A 93 11.70 11.88 12.55
N PHE A 94 12.10 11.62 11.31
CA PHE A 94 13.15 10.65 10.96
C PHE A 94 12.91 9.24 11.55
N LYS A 95 11.66 8.88 11.82
CA LYS A 95 11.29 7.55 12.26
C LYS A 95 11.55 6.54 11.13
N PRO A 96 11.82 5.26 11.48
CA PRO A 96 11.89 4.19 10.48
C PRO A 96 10.62 4.14 9.62
N VAL A 97 10.75 3.77 8.35
CA VAL A 97 9.59 3.56 7.46
C VAL A 97 8.63 2.48 7.99
N THR A 98 9.13 1.56 8.81
CA THR A 98 8.35 0.52 9.50
C THR A 98 7.46 1.05 10.63
N SER A 99 7.60 2.34 10.98
CA SER A 99 6.78 3.04 11.98
C SER A 99 5.80 4.04 11.34
N SER A 100 5.68 4.00 10.01
CA SER A 100 4.72 4.80 9.25
C SER A 100 3.28 4.45 9.59
N ARG A 101 2.40 5.46 9.58
CA ARG A 101 0.94 5.27 9.69
C ARG A 101 0.32 5.13 8.30
N ASP A 102 -0.96 4.77 8.28
CA ASP A 102 -1.75 4.67 7.05
C ASP A 102 -1.60 5.96 6.21
N THR A 103 -1.32 5.80 4.92
CA THR A 103 -1.09 6.89 3.95
C THR A 103 0.07 7.84 4.27
N GLN A 104 1.07 7.42 5.06
CA GLN A 104 2.31 8.17 5.21
C GLN A 104 3.01 8.31 3.86
N GLU A 105 3.24 9.54 3.44
CA GLU A 105 4.01 9.84 2.25
C GLU A 105 5.50 9.58 2.49
N LEU A 106 6.17 9.00 1.49
CA LEU A 106 7.59 8.70 1.52
C LEU A 106 8.32 9.61 0.52
N PRO A 107 9.51 10.13 0.87
CA PRO A 107 10.40 10.71 -0.12
C PRO A 107 10.69 9.72 -1.25
N PHE A 108 10.94 10.25 -2.44
CA PHE A 108 11.15 9.44 -3.64
C PHE A 108 12.28 8.42 -3.46
N GLU A 109 13.40 8.85 -2.88
CA GLU A 109 14.60 8.04 -2.66
C GLU A 109 14.32 6.88 -1.69
N VAL A 110 13.50 7.12 -0.66
CA VAL A 110 13.07 6.08 0.28
C VAL A 110 12.18 5.06 -0.44
N GLY A 111 11.24 5.53 -1.27
CA GLY A 111 10.38 4.67 -2.07
C GLY A 111 11.17 3.82 -3.07
N GLN A 112 12.18 4.40 -3.73
CA GLN A 112 13.07 3.68 -4.64
C GLN A 112 13.87 2.58 -3.94
N GLU A 113 14.50 2.87 -2.81
CA GLU A 113 15.25 1.85 -2.06
C GLU A 113 14.33 0.76 -1.52
N MET A 114 13.11 1.10 -1.09
CA MET A 114 12.12 0.08 -0.74
C MET A 114 11.81 -0.83 -1.93
N LEU A 115 11.59 -0.27 -3.13
CA LEU A 115 11.32 -1.04 -4.33
C LEU A 115 12.49 -1.98 -4.69
N GLU A 116 13.73 -1.50 -4.59
CA GLU A 116 14.93 -2.31 -4.82
C GLU A 116 15.10 -3.41 -3.77
N ILE A 117 14.81 -3.14 -2.49
CA ILE A 117 14.77 -4.15 -1.44
C ILE A 117 13.74 -5.23 -1.77
N PHE A 118 12.54 -4.83 -2.18
CA PHE A 118 11.53 -5.77 -2.64
C PHE A 118 12.06 -6.58 -3.81
N LYS A 119 12.61 -5.97 -4.85
CA LYS A 119 13.13 -6.68 -6.04
C LYS A 119 14.22 -7.70 -5.69
N ARG A 120 15.23 -7.33 -4.90
CA ARG A 120 16.39 -8.18 -4.58
C ARG A 120 16.12 -9.28 -3.56
N THR A 121 15.15 -9.09 -2.66
CA THR A 121 14.88 -10.04 -1.58
C THR A 121 14.15 -11.26 -2.14
N ARG A 122 14.77 -12.44 -2.05
CA ARG A 122 14.07 -13.72 -2.23
C ARG A 122 13.24 -13.98 -0.99
N SER A 123 11.93 -14.08 -1.17
CA SER A 123 11.00 -14.40 -0.09
C SER A 123 10.28 -15.68 -0.47
N HIS A 124 10.25 -16.64 0.46
CA HIS A 124 9.58 -17.93 0.29
C HIS A 124 8.17 -17.92 0.88
N THR A 125 7.72 -16.78 1.42
CA THR A 125 6.40 -16.62 2.02
C THR A 125 5.69 -15.40 1.45
N SER A 126 4.39 -15.56 1.20
CA SER A 126 3.48 -14.47 0.88
C SER A 126 2.14 -14.77 1.53
N PHE A 127 1.27 -13.76 1.67
CA PHE A 127 -0.08 -14.00 2.14
C PHE A 127 -0.88 -14.94 1.21
N LEU A 128 -0.45 -15.10 -0.04
CA LEU A 128 -1.05 -16.07 -0.98
C LEU A 128 -0.70 -17.52 -0.62
N HIS A 129 0.36 -17.78 0.14
CA HIS A 129 0.73 -19.14 0.53
C HIS A 129 -0.39 -19.81 1.34
N ASN A 130 -1.12 -19.06 2.16
CA ASN A 130 -2.26 -19.55 2.95
C ASN A 130 -3.56 -19.73 2.14
N LEU A 131 -3.60 -19.36 0.85
CA LEU A 131 -4.77 -19.59 -0.01
C LEU A 131 -4.77 -20.98 -0.66
N GLY A 132 -3.66 -21.74 -0.54
CA GLY A 132 -3.50 -23.07 -1.12
C GLY A 132 -4.02 -24.23 -0.25
N ASP A 133 -4.23 -24.01 1.06
CA ASP A 133 -4.58 -25.08 2.02
C ASP A 133 -6.10 -25.22 2.25
N GLY A 134 -6.92 -24.66 1.35
CA GLY A 134 -8.37 -24.55 1.52
C GLY A 134 -9.21 -24.96 0.32
N PHE A 135 -8.73 -25.87 -0.52
CA PHE A 135 -9.52 -26.54 -1.56
C PHE A 135 -9.46 -28.06 -1.39
#